data_AF-A0A7X0I9Y2-F1
#
_entry.id   AF-A0A7X0I9Y2-F1
#
_cell.length_a   1.000
_cell.length_b   1.000
_cell.length_c   1.000
_cell.angle_alpha   90.00
_cell.angle_beta   90.00
_cell.angle_gamma   90.00
#
_symmetry.space_group_name_H-M   'P 1'
#
loop_
_entity.id
_entity.type
_entity.pdbx_description
1 polymer ?
#
loop_
_entity_poly.entity_id
_entity_poly.type
_entity_poly.pdbx_seq_one_letter_code
_entity_poly.pdbx_strand_id
1 'polypeptide(L)'
;MMTALMAAGSLLLTLGCGNVPGDSSAGPRPEDDQPVSTNAGTGTPAPGAQASPVRPHGGTVNTHRVPFERAEPSADGRSLKVYWWSGVEPCNVLDRVEVAENAGSVTVTLWEGTTDPDAICVLMAVHKVTTVELTSPLDGRRVVDGAK
;
A
#
# COMPACT_ATOMS: atom_id res chain seq x y z
N MET A 1 -32.30 -27.84 70.79
CA MET A 1 -33.69 -27.73 71.26
C MET A 1 -34.14 -26.29 71.09
N MET A 2 -35.38 -26.12 70.65
CA MET A 2 -36.27 -24.95 70.78
C MET A 2 -35.95 -24.04 72.01
N THR A 3 -36.12 -22.71 72.08
CA THR A 3 -37.12 -21.84 71.45
C THR A 3 -36.79 -20.33 71.68
N ALA A 4 -37.21 -19.50 70.72
CA ALA A 4 -37.78 -18.12 70.77
C ALA A 4 -37.09 -16.92 71.47
N LEU A 5 -37.00 -15.78 70.77
CA LEU A 5 -37.91 -14.61 70.96
C LEU A 5 -37.75 -13.54 69.85
N MET A 6 -38.75 -12.66 69.78
CA MET A 6 -39.15 -11.67 68.76
C MET A 6 -38.17 -10.50 68.48
N ALA A 7 -38.29 -9.88 67.29
CA ALA A 7 -38.37 -8.41 67.11
C ALA A 7 -38.77 -8.04 65.67
N ALA A 8 -39.57 -6.97 65.55
CA ALA A 8 -40.17 -6.44 64.33
C ALA A 8 -39.19 -5.61 63.48
N GLY A 9 -39.23 -5.81 62.17
CA GLY A 9 -38.62 -4.96 61.15
C GLY A 9 -39.35 -5.19 59.83
N SER A 10 -40.15 -4.22 59.37
CA SER A 10 -40.91 -4.34 58.13
C SER A 10 -40.11 -3.78 56.96
N LEU A 11 -39.54 -4.70 56.21
CA LEU A 11 -39.08 -4.55 54.84
C LEU A 11 -39.98 -5.49 53.99
N LEU A 12 -40.36 -5.05 52.78
CA LEU A 12 -40.45 -5.84 51.52
C LEU A 12 -41.65 -5.45 50.63
N LEU A 13 -41.30 -5.10 49.37
CA LEU A 13 -41.82 -5.54 48.06
C LEU A 13 -43.34 -5.48 47.80
N THR A 14 -43.78 -5.01 46.63
CA THR A 14 -43.97 -5.91 45.46
C THR A 14 -44.31 -5.15 44.17
N LEU A 15 -43.89 -5.74 43.05
CA LEU A 15 -44.29 -5.41 41.68
C LEU A 15 -45.76 -5.75 41.42
N GLY A 16 -46.43 -4.94 40.60
CA GLY A 16 -47.71 -5.28 39.97
C GLY A 16 -47.74 -4.86 38.50
N CYS A 17 -47.84 -5.84 37.59
CA CYS A 17 -48.14 -5.67 36.16
C CYS A 17 -49.66 -5.73 35.93
N GLY A 18 -50.19 -4.93 34.99
CA GLY A 18 -51.58 -5.03 34.53
C GLY A 18 -51.81 -4.28 33.20
N ASN A 19 -52.23 -5.00 32.18
CA ASN A 19 -52.11 -4.74 30.74
C ASN A 19 -53.48 -4.48 30.09
N VAL A 20 -53.65 -3.49 29.19
CA VAL A 20 -54.66 -3.52 28.09
C VAL A 20 -54.18 -2.72 26.85
N PRO A 21 -54.42 -3.20 25.62
CA PRO A 21 -53.68 -2.87 24.40
C PRO A 21 -54.40 -1.91 23.43
N GLY A 22 -53.66 -1.39 22.46
CA GLY A 22 -54.21 -0.66 21.30
C GLY A 22 -53.12 -0.22 20.32
N ASP A 23 -53.04 -0.95 19.20
CA ASP A 23 -52.12 -0.85 18.07
C ASP A 23 -51.86 0.55 17.48
N SER A 24 -50.59 0.82 17.10
CA SER A 24 -50.20 1.19 15.72
C SER A 24 -48.68 1.38 15.57
N SER A 25 -48.04 0.36 15.02
CA SER A 25 -46.98 0.37 14.01
C SER A 25 -46.05 1.58 13.88
N ALA A 26 -44.80 1.41 14.32
CA ALA A 26 -43.62 1.89 13.59
C ALA A 26 -42.57 0.78 13.65
N GLY A 27 -42.27 0.16 12.50
CA GLY A 27 -41.26 -0.89 12.41
C GLY A 27 -39.86 -0.39 12.81
N PRO A 28 -38.91 -1.31 13.10
CA PRO A 28 -37.53 -0.92 13.36
C PRO A 28 -36.99 -0.17 12.14
N ARG A 29 -36.53 1.07 12.34
CA ARG A 29 -35.71 1.75 11.35
C ARG A 29 -34.43 0.90 11.18
N PRO A 30 -34.00 0.59 9.94
CA PRO A 30 -32.71 -0.04 9.72
C PRO A 30 -31.64 0.78 10.43
N GLU A 31 -30.88 0.09 11.28
CA GLU A 31 -29.72 0.60 11.98
C GLU A 31 -28.75 1.19 10.95
N ASP A 32 -28.25 2.39 11.24
CA ASP A 32 -27.42 3.21 10.36
C ASP A 32 -26.41 2.39 9.55
N ASP A 33 -26.36 2.63 8.24
CA ASP A 33 -25.28 2.22 7.34
C ASP A 33 -23.95 2.83 7.83
N GLN A 34 -23.31 2.16 8.79
CA GLN A 34 -21.93 2.46 9.16
C GLN A 34 -21.06 2.17 7.94
N PRO A 35 -20.21 3.11 7.49
CA PRO A 35 -19.32 2.85 6.37
C PRO A 35 -18.39 1.70 6.74
N VAL A 36 -18.48 0.61 5.99
CA VAL A 36 -17.53 -0.50 6.10
C VAL A 36 -16.19 0.02 5.59
N SER A 37 -15.29 0.34 6.51
CA SER A 37 -13.91 0.68 6.18
C SER A 37 -13.21 -0.61 5.73
N THR A 38 -13.29 -0.93 4.45
CA THR A 38 -12.39 -1.91 3.86
C THR A 38 -11.01 -1.25 3.84
N ASN A 39 -10.10 -1.71 4.70
CA ASN A 39 -8.69 -1.44 4.48
C ASN A 39 -8.37 -1.98 3.09
N ALA A 40 -8.08 -1.09 2.14
CA ALA A 40 -7.37 -1.47 0.93
C ALA A 40 -6.07 -2.10 1.43
N GLY A 41 -6.04 -3.44 1.42
CA GLY A 41 -4.88 -4.17 1.91
C GLY A 41 -3.68 -3.64 1.16
N THR A 42 -2.66 -3.17 1.88
CA THR A 42 -1.30 -3.09 1.36
C THR A 42 -0.87 -4.53 1.14
N GLY A 43 -1.37 -5.15 0.08
CA GLY A 43 -1.07 -6.51 -0.28
C GLY A 43 0.41 -6.54 -0.59
N THR A 44 1.21 -7.00 0.38
CA THR A 44 2.56 -7.49 0.09
C THR A 44 2.40 -8.47 -1.06
N PRO A 45 3.09 -8.26 -2.20
CA PRO A 45 2.99 -9.15 -3.35
C PRO A 45 3.16 -10.60 -2.90
N ALA A 46 2.37 -11.50 -3.47
CA ALA A 46 2.50 -12.93 -3.20
C ALA A 46 3.99 -13.34 -3.39
N PRO A 47 4.56 -14.13 -2.46
CA PRO A 47 5.90 -14.66 -2.63
C PRO A 47 6.01 -15.37 -3.99
N GLY A 48 6.75 -14.77 -4.93
CA GLY A 48 6.90 -15.30 -6.30
C GLY A 48 6.45 -14.40 -7.46
N ALA A 49 5.90 -13.21 -7.21
CA ALA A 49 5.76 -12.20 -8.27
C ALA A 49 7.16 -11.69 -8.69
N GLN A 50 7.76 -12.37 -9.67
CA GLN A 50 9.06 -12.01 -10.22
C GLN A 50 8.98 -10.63 -10.87
N ALA A 51 9.94 -9.76 -10.55
CA ALA A 51 10.03 -8.45 -11.20
C ALA A 51 10.30 -8.65 -12.70
N SER A 52 9.56 -7.92 -13.53
CA SER A 52 9.70 -7.93 -14.99
C SER A 52 10.95 -7.17 -15.40
N PRO A 53 11.93 -7.81 -16.06
CA PRO A 53 13.11 -7.11 -16.55
C PRO A 53 12.73 -6.11 -17.65
N VAL A 54 13.16 -4.87 -17.51
CA VAL A 54 12.96 -3.82 -18.50
C VAL A 54 14.28 -3.12 -18.83
N ARG A 55 14.36 -2.57 -20.04
CA ARG A 55 15.48 -1.77 -20.52
C ARG A 55 14.99 -0.38 -20.87
N PRO A 56 15.84 0.67 -20.73
CA PRO A 56 15.52 1.98 -21.27
C PRO A 56 15.15 1.90 -22.75
N HIS A 57 13.95 2.36 -23.07
CA HIS A 57 13.45 2.47 -24.44
C HIS A 57 13.96 3.75 -25.11
N GLY A 58 14.02 4.85 -24.35
CA GLY A 58 14.29 6.20 -24.86
C GLY A 58 13.17 6.78 -25.71
N GLY A 59 13.15 8.11 -25.85
CA GLY A 59 12.24 8.81 -26.77
C GLY A 59 10.76 8.70 -26.40
N THR A 60 10.44 8.40 -25.15
CA THR A 60 9.06 8.49 -24.66
C THR A 60 8.66 9.96 -24.52
N VAL A 61 7.35 10.24 -24.50
CA VAL A 61 6.82 11.58 -24.27
C VAL A 61 6.24 11.71 -22.87
N ASN A 62 6.10 12.94 -22.39
CA ASN A 62 5.62 13.26 -21.04
C ASN A 62 6.44 12.57 -19.93
N THR A 63 7.76 12.59 -20.09
CA THR A 63 8.66 11.94 -19.13
C THR A 63 8.54 12.55 -17.75
N HIS A 64 8.48 11.70 -16.72
CA HIS A 64 8.49 12.09 -15.33
C HIS A 64 9.37 11.14 -14.52
N ARG A 65 9.80 11.60 -13.34
CA ARG A 65 10.62 10.80 -12.43
C ARG A 65 9.73 9.83 -11.67
N VAL A 66 10.21 8.61 -11.48
CA VAL A 66 9.50 7.57 -10.71
C VAL A 66 10.40 7.10 -9.56
N PRO A 67 9.90 7.11 -8.30
CA PRO A 67 10.66 6.59 -7.18
C PRO A 67 10.82 5.08 -7.29
N PHE A 68 11.97 4.58 -6.87
CA PHE A 68 12.18 3.14 -6.76
C PHE A 68 11.90 2.63 -5.35
N GLU A 69 11.55 1.34 -5.27
CA GLU A 69 11.30 0.62 -4.02
C GLU A 69 12.63 0.25 -3.37
N ARG A 70 13.54 -0.35 -4.14
CA ARG A 70 14.86 -0.79 -3.66
C ARG A 70 15.90 -0.88 -4.78
N ALA A 71 17.16 -0.87 -4.38
CA ALA A 71 18.30 -1.13 -5.26
C ALA A 71 19.23 -2.16 -4.61
N GLU A 72 19.61 -3.18 -5.37
CA GLU A 72 20.43 -4.30 -4.92
C GLU A 72 21.74 -4.34 -5.71
N PRO A 73 22.91 -4.24 -5.06
CA PRO A 73 24.19 -4.33 -5.76
C PRO A 73 24.48 -5.75 -6.24
N SER A 74 25.20 -5.86 -7.36
CA SER A 74 25.84 -7.10 -7.77
C SER A 74 26.94 -7.52 -6.78
N ALA A 75 27.34 -8.79 -6.83
CA ALA A 75 28.37 -9.33 -5.96
C ALA A 75 29.74 -8.64 -6.11
N ASP A 76 30.06 -8.14 -7.31
CA ASP A 76 31.27 -7.37 -7.60
C ASP A 76 31.10 -5.86 -7.38
N GLY A 77 29.91 -5.42 -6.97
CA GLY A 77 29.57 -4.02 -6.72
C GLY A 77 29.58 -3.12 -7.96
N ARG A 78 29.65 -3.67 -9.18
CA ARG A 78 29.76 -2.89 -10.42
C ARG A 78 28.42 -2.58 -11.09
N SER A 79 27.33 -3.19 -10.65
CA SER A 79 25.99 -2.87 -11.12
C SER A 79 24.98 -2.84 -9.98
N LEU A 80 23.84 -2.21 -10.24
CA LEU A 80 22.67 -2.20 -9.37
C LEU A 80 21.49 -2.82 -10.13
N LYS A 81 20.76 -3.73 -9.48
CA LYS A 81 19.38 -4.04 -9.86
C LYS A 81 18.46 -3.07 -9.15
N VAL A 82 17.74 -2.25 -9.91
CA VAL A 82 16.81 -1.26 -9.36
C VAL A 82 15.39 -1.74 -9.60
N TYR A 83 14.59 -1.78 -8.55
CA TYR A 83 13.24 -2.33 -8.55
C TYR A 83 12.21 -1.26 -8.19
N TRP A 84 11.12 -1.20 -8.94
CA TRP A 84 10.04 -0.24 -8.71
C TRP A 84 8.70 -0.79 -9.16
N TRP A 85 7.63 -0.17 -8.67
CA TRP A 85 6.27 -0.40 -9.14
C TRP A 85 5.85 0.74 -10.06
N SER A 86 5.26 0.39 -11.19
CA SER A 86 4.65 1.37 -12.09
C SER A 86 3.52 0.74 -12.91
N GLY A 87 2.89 1.53 -13.77
CA GLY A 87 1.88 1.05 -14.69
C GLY A 87 2.44 0.21 -15.84
N VAL A 88 1.52 -0.32 -16.64
CA VAL A 88 1.83 -1.10 -17.84
C VAL A 88 2.24 -0.21 -19.02
N GLU A 89 3.01 -0.78 -19.92
CA GLU A 89 3.25 -0.22 -21.25
C GLU A 89 1.98 -0.32 -22.13
N PRO A 90 1.76 0.58 -23.09
CA PRO A 90 2.67 1.67 -23.54
C PRO A 90 2.62 2.93 -22.66
N CYS A 91 1.75 2.97 -21.66
CA CYS A 91 1.51 4.18 -20.86
C CYS A 91 2.66 4.55 -19.90
N ASN A 92 3.39 3.55 -19.39
CA ASN A 92 4.51 3.74 -18.48
C ASN A 92 5.69 2.90 -18.95
N VAL A 93 6.50 3.46 -19.84
CA VAL A 93 7.69 2.86 -20.43
C VAL A 93 8.91 3.49 -19.78
N LEU A 94 9.91 2.67 -19.42
CA LEU A 94 11.21 3.18 -18.93
C LEU A 94 11.88 3.97 -20.06
N ASP A 95 11.95 5.28 -19.92
CA ASP A 95 12.60 6.17 -20.89
C ASP A 95 14.12 6.06 -20.77
N ARG A 96 14.63 6.38 -19.58
CA ARG A 96 16.05 6.42 -19.27
C ARG A 96 16.30 6.24 -17.79
N VAL A 97 17.55 5.93 -17.48
CA VAL A 97 18.06 5.93 -16.10
C VAL A 97 19.22 6.91 -16.06
N GLU A 98 19.11 7.92 -15.19
CA GLU A 98 20.20 8.86 -14.94
C GLU A 98 20.96 8.42 -13.68
N VAL A 99 22.28 8.40 -13.77
CA VAL A 99 23.18 7.99 -12.68
C VAL A 99 24.15 9.13 -12.39
N ALA A 100 24.13 9.62 -11.15
CA ALA A 100 25.10 10.59 -10.66
C ALA A 100 25.94 9.95 -9.56
N GLU A 101 27.22 9.74 -9.84
CA GLU A 101 28.17 9.15 -8.91
C GLU A 101 29.01 10.22 -8.22
N ASN A 102 29.00 10.19 -6.89
CA ASN A 102 29.82 11.03 -6.01
C ASN A 102 30.62 10.14 -5.04
N ALA A 103 31.53 10.75 -4.28
CA ALA A 103 32.38 10.02 -3.33
C ALA A 103 31.60 9.24 -2.26
N GLY A 104 30.46 9.77 -1.80
CA GLY A 104 29.64 9.14 -0.73
C GLY A 104 28.36 8.46 -1.21
N SER A 105 27.96 8.66 -2.47
CA SER A 105 26.65 8.22 -2.94
C SER A 105 26.58 8.01 -4.45
N VAL A 106 25.70 7.11 -4.85
CA VAL A 106 25.23 6.93 -6.22
C VAL A 106 23.76 7.31 -6.25
N THR A 107 23.41 8.40 -6.92
CA THR A 107 22.00 8.79 -7.12
C THR A 107 21.50 8.19 -8.42
N VAL A 108 20.43 7.39 -8.33
CA VAL A 108 19.77 6.79 -9.49
C VAL A 108 18.41 7.44 -9.66
N THR A 109 18.13 7.95 -10.86
CA THR A 109 16.82 8.53 -11.21
C THR A 109 16.21 7.75 -12.36
N LEU A 110 15.07 7.10 -12.09
CA LEU A 110 14.27 6.46 -13.13
C LEU A 110 13.36 7.50 -13.78
N TRP A 111 13.32 7.50 -15.11
CA TRP A 111 12.39 8.30 -15.89
C TRP A 111 11.47 7.40 -16.68
N GLU A 112 10.17 7.61 -16.56
CA GLU A 112 9.16 6.93 -17.36
C GLU A 112 8.33 7.93 -18.15
N GLY A 113 7.80 7.48 -19.29
CA GLY A 113 6.88 8.24 -20.12
C GLY A 113 5.97 7.30 -20.92
N THR A 114 5.19 7.85 -21.84
CA THR A 114 4.36 7.04 -22.75
C THR A 114 5.00 6.95 -24.14
N THR A 115 4.87 5.80 -24.78
CA THR A 115 5.17 5.64 -26.22
C THR A 115 3.94 5.84 -27.11
N ASP A 116 2.74 5.88 -26.52
CA ASP A 116 1.47 6.10 -27.21
C ASP A 116 0.56 7.01 -26.36
N PRO A 117 0.46 8.30 -26.71
CA PRO A 117 -0.39 9.27 -25.99
C PRO A 117 -1.88 8.97 -26.07
N ASP A 118 -2.31 8.19 -27.07
CA ASP A 118 -3.71 7.88 -27.35
C ASP A 118 -4.13 6.50 -26.79
N ALA A 119 -3.20 5.79 -26.14
CA ALA A 119 -3.45 4.48 -25.57
C ALA A 119 -4.43 4.50 -24.38
N ILE A 120 -5.21 3.42 -24.25
CA ILE A 120 -6.04 3.18 -23.07
C ILE A 120 -5.19 2.62 -21.94
N CYS A 121 -4.99 3.42 -20.88
CA CYS A 121 -4.16 3.07 -19.74
C CYS A 121 -4.94 2.37 -18.63
N VAL A 122 -4.74 1.06 -18.49
CA VAL A 122 -5.31 0.29 -17.38
C VAL A 122 -4.54 0.52 -16.08
N LEU A 123 -5.26 0.57 -14.95
CA LEU A 123 -4.68 0.73 -13.62
C LEU A 123 -4.16 -0.61 -13.07
N MET A 124 -3.03 -1.07 -13.61
CA MET A 124 -2.35 -2.28 -13.12
C MET A 124 -0.91 -1.94 -12.74
N ALA A 125 -0.50 -2.38 -11.55
CA ALA A 125 0.87 -2.22 -11.09
C ALA A 125 1.74 -3.41 -11.53
N VAL A 126 2.87 -3.11 -12.18
CA VAL A 126 3.90 -4.07 -12.58
C VAL A 126 5.14 -3.81 -11.74
N HIS A 127 5.66 -4.87 -11.09
CA HIS A 127 6.97 -4.83 -10.47
C HIS A 127 8.01 -4.92 -11.58
N LYS A 128 8.77 -3.86 -11.79
CA LYS A 128 9.80 -3.78 -12.82
C LYS A 128 11.19 -3.87 -12.19
N VAL A 129 12.16 -4.36 -12.97
CA VAL A 129 13.58 -4.33 -12.61
C VAL A 129 14.42 -3.92 -13.79
N THR A 130 15.41 -3.07 -13.57
CA THR A 130 16.46 -2.77 -14.56
C THR A 130 17.84 -2.88 -13.96
N THR A 131 18.83 -3.10 -14.82
CA THR A 131 20.24 -3.19 -14.44
C THR A 131 20.91 -1.86 -14.78
N VAL A 132 21.55 -1.26 -13.79
CA VAL A 132 22.29 -0.02 -13.90
C VAL A 132 23.77 -0.32 -13.71
N GLU A 133 24.56 -0.08 -14.75
CA GLU A 133 26.02 -0.22 -14.66
C GLU A 133 26.62 1.00 -13.96
N LEU A 134 27.59 0.77 -13.08
CA LEU A 134 28.33 1.82 -12.39
C LEU A 134 29.71 2.00 -13.03
N THR A 135 30.15 3.26 -13.09
CA THR A 135 31.48 3.64 -13.56
C THR A 135 32.55 3.22 -12.56
N SER A 136 32.25 3.36 -11.27
CA SER A 136 33.10 2.88 -10.17
C SER A 136 32.34 1.88 -9.32
N PRO A 137 33.02 0.92 -8.65
CA PRO A 137 32.35 0.00 -7.74
C PRO A 137 31.58 0.73 -6.63
N LEU A 138 30.49 0.16 -6.13
CA LEU A 138 29.66 0.80 -5.11
C LEU A 138 30.44 1.06 -3.82
N ASP A 139 31.30 0.15 -3.37
CA ASP A 139 32.28 0.34 -2.27
C ASP A 139 31.73 1.05 -1.02
N GLY A 140 30.53 0.66 -0.58
CA GLY A 140 29.89 1.22 0.61
C GLY A 140 29.24 2.60 0.42
N ARG A 141 29.29 3.17 -0.80
CA ARG A 141 28.53 4.38 -1.15
C ARG A 141 27.04 4.13 -1.01
N ARG A 142 26.32 5.15 -0.55
CA ARG A 142 24.86 5.09 -0.41
C ARG A 142 24.19 5.15 -1.78
N VAL A 143 23.26 4.25 -2.05
CA VAL A 143 22.34 4.42 -3.20
C VAL A 143 21.21 5.36 -2.78
N VAL A 144 20.99 6.41 -3.56
CA VAL A 144 19.98 7.46 -3.32
C VAL A 144 18.96 7.44 -4.47
N ASP A 145 17.69 7.58 -4.12
CA ASP A 145 16.59 7.74 -5.07
C ASP A 145 16.49 9.19 -5.52
N GLY A 146 16.76 9.46 -6.80
CA GLY A 146 16.74 10.82 -7.37
C GLY A 146 15.34 11.33 -7.74
N ALA A 147 14.28 10.57 -7.44
CA ALA A 147 12.90 11.02 -7.55
C ALA A 147 12.28 11.47 -6.21
N LYS A 148 13.02 11.35 -5.10
CA LYS A 148 12.58 11.72 -3.75
C LYS A 148 13.20 13.04 -3.27
#